data_AF-A0A5N9GUZ2-F1
#
_entry.id   AF-A0A5N9GUZ2-F1
#
_cell.length_a   1.000
_cell.length_b   1.000
_cell.length_c   1.000
_cell.angle_alpha   90.00
_cell.angle_beta   90.00
_cell.angle_gamma   90.00
#
_symmetry.space_group_name_H-M   'P 1'
#
loop_
_entity.id
_entity.type
_entity.pdbx_description
1 polymer ?
#
loop_
_entity_poly.entity_id
_entity_poly.type
_entity_poly.pdbx_seq_one_letter_code
_entity_poly.pdbx_strand_id
1 'polypeptide(L)'
;ELVYDDIWERPGLSKRDRSLITIAMLTAMYRTNQIRSHMRRALDNSVTKDEIGEVLMHMAFYTGWPCAVNAFEVAKEVFDQG
;
A
#
# COMPACT_ATOMS: atom_id res chain seq x y z
N GLU A 1 0.61 14.83 -13.05
CA GLU A 1 2.04 14.67 -13.40
C GLU A 1 2.99 14.96 -12.25
N LEU A 2 2.90 16.10 -11.54
CA LEU A 2 3.87 16.49 -10.49
C LEU A 2 4.15 15.46 -9.37
N VAL A 3 3.22 14.56 -9.05
CA VAL A 3 3.43 13.63 -7.93
C VAL A 3 4.41 12.53 -8.28
N TYR A 4 4.26 11.87 -9.43
CA TYR A 4 5.07 10.70 -9.77
C TYR A 4 6.42 11.05 -10.37
N ASP A 5 6.50 12.13 -11.15
CA ASP A 5 7.74 12.53 -11.84
C ASP A 5 8.64 13.45 -10.98
N ASP A 6 8.17 13.90 -9.82
CA ASP A 6 8.94 14.70 -8.86
C ASP A 6 8.93 14.04 -7.47
N ILE A 7 7.81 14.07 -6.74
CA ILE A 7 7.78 13.64 -5.32
C ILE A 7 8.25 12.19 -5.11
N TRP A 8 7.90 11.27 -6.01
CA TRP A 8 8.31 9.87 -5.93
C TRP A 8 9.77 9.61 -6.33
N GLU A 9 10.41 10.54 -7.04
CA GLU A 9 11.81 10.45 -7.47
C GLU A 9 12.78 11.10 -6.48
N ARG A 10 12.28 11.83 -5.46
CA ARG A 10 13.12 12.49 -4.47
C ARG A 10 13.99 11.48 -3.68
N PRO A 11 15.31 11.69 -3.58
CA PRO A 11 16.26 10.66 -3.11
C PRO A 11 16.21 10.38 -1.61
N GLY A 12 15.57 11.24 -0.80
CA GLY A 12 15.52 11.11 0.65
C GLY A 12 14.69 9.93 1.17
N LEU A 13 13.91 9.27 0.30
CA LEU A 13 13.16 8.06 0.64
C LEU A 13 12.98 7.20 -0.60
N SER A 14 13.23 5.90 -0.47
CA SER A 14 13.15 4.96 -1.59
C SER A 14 11.71 4.81 -2.09
N LYS A 15 11.55 4.42 -3.37
CA LYS A 15 10.22 4.12 -3.94
C LYS A 15 9.53 2.96 -3.20
N ARG A 16 10.31 1.99 -2.73
CA ARG A 16 9.84 0.88 -1.89
C ARG A 16 9.18 1.41 -0.61
N ASP A 17 9.88 2.25 0.14
CA ASP A 17 9.37 2.76 1.42
C ASP A 17 8.21 3.74 1.22
N ARG A 18 8.24 4.55 0.15
CA ARG A 18 7.09 5.38 -0.26
C ARG A 18 5.85 4.55 -0.54
N SER A 19 6.00 3.40 -1.19
CA SER A 19 4.90 2.47 -1.42
C SER A 19 4.31 1.95 -0.11
N LEU A 20 5.15 1.52 0.85
CA LEU A 20 4.70 1.03 2.16
C LEU A 20 3.91 2.10 2.93
N ILE A 21 4.45 3.32 3.02
CA ILE A 21 3.78 4.45 3.70
C ILE A 21 2.47 4.78 3.01
N THR A 22 2.45 4.78 1.67
CA THR A 22 1.23 5.08 0.90
C THR A 22 0.15 4.03 1.15
N ILE A 23 0.50 2.73 1.16
CA ILE A 23 -0.45 1.66 1.51
C ILE A 23 -1.00 1.87 2.92
N ALA A 24 -0.14 2.08 3.92
CA ALA A 24 -0.57 2.31 5.30
C ALA A 24 -1.55 3.50 5.41
N MET A 25 -1.23 4.63 4.76
CA MET A 25 -2.09 5.81 4.76
C MET A 25 -3.43 5.58 4.05
N LEU A 26 -3.43 4.89 2.90
CA LEU A 26 -4.67 4.58 2.18
C LEU A 26 -5.57 3.60 2.95
N THR A 27 -4.97 2.65 3.68
CA THR A 27 -5.68 1.80 4.64
C THR A 27 -6.33 2.64 5.73
N ALA A 28 -5.55 3.52 6.38
CA ALA A 28 -6.05 4.38 7.47
C ALA A 28 -7.19 5.31 7.03
N MET A 29 -7.16 5.79 5.78
CA MET A 29 -8.17 6.68 5.22
C MET A 29 -9.35 5.95 4.56
N TYR A 30 -9.39 4.61 4.61
CA TYR A 30 -10.42 3.79 3.96
C TYR A 30 -10.57 4.13 2.46
N ARG A 31 -9.46 4.24 1.73
CA ARG A 31 -9.41 4.63 0.30
C ARG A 31 -9.26 3.41 -0.61
N THR A 32 -10.26 2.53 -0.58
CA THR A 32 -10.30 1.23 -1.27
C THR A 32 -9.95 1.30 -2.77
N ASN A 33 -10.46 2.30 -3.49
CA ASN A 33 -10.18 2.43 -4.93
C ASN A 33 -8.71 2.73 -5.23
N GLN A 34 -8.04 3.50 -4.37
CA GLN A 34 -6.65 3.91 -4.56
C GLN A 34 -5.67 2.87 -4.03
N ILE A 35 -6.00 2.17 -2.94
CA ILE A 35 -5.07 1.19 -2.36
C ILE A 35 -4.74 0.07 -3.35
N ARG A 36 -5.69 -0.33 -4.21
CA ARG A 36 -5.48 -1.33 -5.27
C ARG A 36 -4.35 -0.98 -6.23
N SER A 37 -4.35 0.23 -6.79
CA SER A 37 -3.32 0.66 -7.74
C SER A 37 -1.96 0.84 -7.06
N HIS A 38 -1.96 1.31 -5.82
CA HIS A 38 -0.74 1.47 -5.03
C HIS A 38 -0.14 0.16 -4.52
N MET A 39 -0.93 -0.89 -4.30
CA MET A 39 -0.42 -2.24 -4.02
C MET A 39 0.31 -2.84 -5.22
N ARG A 40 -0.22 -2.70 -6.45
CA ARG A 40 0.49 -3.13 -7.66
C ARG A 40 1.82 -2.38 -7.82
N ARG A 41 1.79 -1.06 -7.66
CA ARG A 41 3.00 -0.23 -7.67
C ARG A 41 3.99 -0.60 -6.56
N ALA A 42 3.52 -1.06 -5.40
CA ALA A 42 4.40 -1.54 -4.34
C ALA A 42 5.17 -2.79 -4.77
N LEU A 43 4.49 -3.73 -5.43
CA LEU A 43 5.13 -4.92 -6.01
C LEU A 43 6.16 -4.52 -7.09
N ASP A 44 5.83 -3.59 -7.98
CA ASP A 44 6.76 -3.05 -8.98
C ASP A 44 7.99 -2.38 -8.33
N ASN A 45 7.78 -1.75 -7.16
CA ASN A 45 8.83 -1.12 -6.35
C ASN A 45 9.50 -2.10 -5.37
N SER A 46 9.43 -3.41 -5.64
CA SER A 46 10.11 -4.47 -4.87
C SER A 46 9.63 -4.67 -3.43
N VAL A 47 8.43 -4.23 -3.08
CA VAL A 47 7.75 -4.66 -1.85
C VAL A 47 7.18 -6.05 -2.07
N THR A 48 7.32 -6.97 -1.11
CA THR A 48 6.78 -8.33 -1.26
C THR A 48 5.31 -8.45 -0.84
N LYS A 49 4.61 -9.51 -1.30
CA LYS A 49 3.25 -9.82 -0.84
C LYS A 49 3.20 -9.98 0.70
N ASP A 50 4.22 -10.59 1.28
CA ASP A 50 4.34 -10.80 2.73
C ASP A 50 4.52 -9.47 3.49
N GLU A 51 5.37 -8.57 3.00
CA GLU A 51 5.57 -7.24 3.60
C GLU A 51 4.28 -6.41 3.57
N ILE A 52 3.52 -6.47 2.48
CA ILE A 52 2.20 -5.83 2.41
C ILE A 52 1.27 -6.45 3.46
N GLY A 53 1.24 -7.77 3.59
CA GLY A 53 0.46 -8.48 4.61
C GLY A 53 0.77 -8.02 6.03
N GLU A 54 2.05 -7.91 6.37
CA GLU A 54 2.52 -7.43 7.68
C GLU A 54 2.11 -5.97 7.95
N VAL A 55 2.21 -5.08 6.94
CA VAL A 55 1.70 -3.70 7.08
C VAL A 55 0.21 -3.72 7.39
N LEU A 56 -0.60 -4.45 6.63
CA LEU A 56 -2.05 -4.47 6.85
C LEU A 56 -2.43 -5.05 8.21
N MET A 57 -1.71 -6.09 8.67
CA MET A 57 -1.89 -6.67 9.99
C MET A 57 -1.54 -5.66 11.09
N HIS A 58 -0.43 -4.94 10.94
CA HIS A 58 -0.04 -3.88 11.87
C HIS A 58 -1.11 -2.77 11.91
N MET A 59 -1.64 -2.38 10.74
CA MET A 59 -2.68 -1.34 10.64
C MET A 59 -3.98 -1.72 11.35
N ALA A 60 -4.30 -3.01 11.54
CA ALA A 60 -5.50 -3.44 12.27
C ALA A 60 -5.54 -2.87 13.70
N PHE A 61 -4.39 -2.73 14.35
CA PHE A 61 -4.27 -2.21 15.71
C PHE A 61 -4.36 -0.68 15.77
N TYR A 62 -3.92 0.03 14.73
CA TYR A 62 -3.88 1.50 14.70
C TYR A 62 -5.08 2.16 14.03
N THR A 63 -5.74 1.45 13.13
CA THR A 63 -6.85 1.98 12.31
C THR A 63 -8.15 1.24 12.52
N GLY A 64 -8.11 0.16 13.33
CA GLY A 64 -9.23 -0.73 13.57
C GLY A 64 -9.34 -1.83 12.51
N TRP A 65 -9.92 -2.96 12.94
CA TRP A 65 -10.16 -4.13 12.10
C TRP A 65 -10.91 -3.83 10.79
N PRO A 66 -11.96 -2.99 10.74
CA PRO A 66 -12.69 -2.74 9.49
C PRO A 66 -11.82 -2.15 8.37
N CYS A 67 -10.89 -1.24 8.70
CA CYS A 67 -9.98 -0.64 7.72
C CYS A 67 -8.98 -1.68 7.19
N ALA A 68 -8.39 -2.47 8.09
CA ALA A 68 -7.43 -3.51 7.72
C ALA A 68 -8.09 -4.64 6.90
N VAL A 69 -9.27 -5.12 7.30
CA VAL A 69 -10.00 -6.17 6.58
C VAL A 69 -10.34 -5.73 5.16
N ASN A 70 -10.83 -4.50 4.98
CA ASN A 70 -11.08 -3.96 3.64
C ASN A 70 -9.80 -3.94 2.78
N ALA A 71 -8.67 -3.55 3.37
CA ALA A 71 -7.39 -3.57 2.66
C ALA A 71 -6.91 -5.00 2.34
N PHE A 72 -7.15 -5.97 3.23
CA PHE A 72 -6.83 -7.39 3.00
C PHE A 72 -7.64 -7.98 1.85
N GLU A 73 -8.92 -7.64 1.74
CA GLU A 73 -9.77 -8.05 0.61
C GLU A 73 -9.20 -7.52 -0.71
N VAL A 74 -8.82 -6.24 -0.76
CA VAL A 74 -8.17 -5.67 -1.95
C VAL A 74 -6.83 -6.32 -2.23
N ALA A 75 -6.02 -6.60 -1.21
CA ALA A 75 -4.72 -7.26 -1.37
C ALA A 75 -4.88 -8.64 -2.01
N LYS A 76 -5.84 -9.43 -1.53
CA LYS A 76 -6.18 -10.75 -2.11
C LYS A 76 -6.51 -10.63 -3.60
N GLU A 77 -7.39 -9.71 -3.97
CA GLU A 77 -7.75 -9.50 -5.38
C GLU A 77 -6.57 -9.07 -6.25
N VAL A 78 -5.63 -8.29 -5.71
CA VAL A 78 -4.41 -7.89 -6.42
C VAL A 78 -3.46 -9.08 -6.58
N PHE A 79 -3.32 -9.91 -5.54
CA PHE A 79 -2.39 -11.04 -5.53
C PHE A 79 -2.85 -12.21 -6.38
N ASP A 80 -4.16 -12.39 -6.56
CA ASP A 80 -4.75 -13.45 -7.39
C ASP A 80 -4.69 -13.12 -8.90
N GLN A 81 -4.44 -11.86 -9.27
CA GLN A 81 -4.35 -11.39 -10.65
C GLN A 81 -2.90 -11.42 -11.21
N GLY A 82 -1.93 -11.93 -10.46
CA GLY A 82 -0.51 -11.94 -10.81
C GLY A 82 0.26 -13.14 -10.31
#